data_AF-A0A103XIZ4-F1
#
_entry.id   AF-A0A103XIZ4-F1
#
_cell.length_a   1.000
_cell.length_b   1.000
_cell.length_c   1.000
_cell.angle_alpha   90.00
_cell.angle_beta   90.00
_cell.angle_gamma   90.00
#
_symmetry.space_group_name_H-M   'P 1'
#
loop_
_entity.id
_entity.type
_entity.pdbx_description
1 polymer ?
#
loop_
_entity_poly.entity_id
_entity_poly.type
_entity_poly.pdbx_seq_one_letter_code
_entity_poly.pdbx_strand_id
1 'polypeptide(L)'
;MVKFKLCIHAELVNLTNFQPQGGCSDPDFTYYFKLKCNECQEVTKKGICVSLNETVPLSRRRTTNLIKKGIEPSDFAFDRGWKAET
;
A
#
# COMPACT_ATOMS: atom_id res chain seq x y z
N MET A 1 -8.91 -13.87 8.94
CA MET A 1 -8.31 -12.57 8.61
C MET A 1 -8.56 -12.33 7.14
N VAL A 2 -9.25 -11.24 6.79
CA VAL A 2 -9.54 -10.90 5.39
C VAL A 2 -8.25 -10.36 4.74
N LYS A 3 -8.01 -10.71 3.48
CA LYS A 3 -6.89 -10.17 2.69
C LYS A 3 -7.47 -9.28 1.59
N PHE A 4 -6.88 -8.10 1.43
CA PHE A 4 -7.19 -7.18 0.34
C PHE A 4 -6.08 -7.26 -0.71
N LYS A 5 -6.45 -7.11 -1.99
CA LYS A 5 -5.52 -7.06 -3.11
C LYS A 5 -5.64 -5.69 -3.78
N LEU A 6 -4.52 -4.99 -3.91
CA LEU A 6 -4.44 -3.79 -4.76
C LEU A 6 -4.33 -4.23 -6.22
N CYS A 7 -5.29 -3.83 -7.04
CA CYS A 7 -5.29 -4.06 -8.47
C CYS A 7 -5.19 -2.72 -9.17
N ILE A 8 -4.21 -2.58 -10.06
CA ILE A 8 -4.00 -1.36 -10.86
C ILE A 8 -4.41 -1.65 -12.29
N HIS A 9 -5.13 -0.71 -12.89
CA HIS A 9 -5.51 -0.72 -14.29
C HIS A 9 -5.09 0.61 -14.92
N ALA A 10 -4.50 0.53 -16.12
CA ALA A 10 -4.06 1.68 -16.87
C ALA A 10 -4.04 1.34 -18.36
N GLU A 11 -4.30 2.34 -19.21
CA GLU A 11 -4.03 2.28 -20.64
C GLU A 11 -2.57 2.67 -20.87
N LEU A 12 -1.80 1.78 -21.50
CA LEU A 12 -0.39 1.98 -21.80
C LEU A 12 -0.20 2.15 -23.30
N VAL A 13 0.43 3.25 -23.72
CA VAL A 13 0.73 3.53 -25.13
C VAL A 13 2.24 3.47 -25.31
N ASN A 14 2.72 2.48 -26.09
CA ASN A 14 4.16 2.21 -26.27
C ASN A 14 4.92 2.05 -24.95
N LEU A 15 4.25 1.49 -23.94
CA LEU A 15 4.80 1.23 -22.62
C LEU A 15 4.41 -0.18 -22.17
N THR A 16 5.29 -0.81 -21.41
CA THR A 16 5.08 -2.11 -20.78
C THR A 16 5.70 -2.12 -19.38
N ASN A 17 5.49 -3.22 -18.66
CA ASN A 17 6.13 -3.49 -17.37
C ASN A 17 5.95 -2.36 -16.34
N PHE A 18 4.75 -1.77 -16.27
CA PHE A 18 4.44 -0.73 -15.29
C PHE A 18 4.42 -1.33 -13.87
N GLN A 19 5.34 -0.86 -13.02
CA GLN A 19 5.52 -1.39 -11.67
C GLN A 19 6.27 -0.41 -10.77
N PRO A 20 6.29 -0.63 -9.45
CA PRO A 20 7.24 0.04 -8.56
C PRO A 20 8.68 -0.11 -9.05
N GLN A 21 9.50 0.92 -8.88
CA GLN A 21 10.95 0.83 -9.02
C GLN A 21 11.46 -0.19 -7.99
N GLY A 22 12.36 -1.08 -8.42
CA GLY A 22 12.75 -2.26 -7.63
C GLY A 22 11.73 -3.40 -7.60
N GLY A 23 10.53 -3.21 -8.17
CA GLY A 23 9.46 -4.21 -8.26
C GLY A 23 8.57 -4.27 -7.02
N CYS A 24 7.49 -5.05 -7.09
CA CYS A 24 6.50 -5.12 -6.00
C CYS A 24 7.05 -5.69 -4.67
N SER A 25 8.20 -6.36 -4.72
CA SER A 25 8.89 -6.94 -3.56
C SER A 25 10.04 -6.08 -3.06
N ASP A 26 10.23 -4.87 -3.60
CA ASP A 26 11.22 -3.92 -3.10
C ASP A 26 10.91 -3.58 -1.63
N PRO A 27 11.82 -3.89 -0.68
CA PRO A 27 11.62 -3.61 0.73
C PRO A 27 11.39 -2.11 1.02
N ASP A 28 12.01 -1.23 0.22
CA ASP A 28 12.07 0.21 0.46
C ASP A 28 11.00 0.99 -0.32
N PHE A 29 10.24 0.33 -1.19
CA PHE A 29 9.14 0.98 -1.89
C PHE A 29 7.98 1.30 -0.94
N THR A 30 7.49 2.54 -1.00
CA THR A 30 6.46 3.06 -0.12
C THR A 30 5.11 3.14 -0.82
N TYR A 31 4.11 2.47 -0.25
CA TYR A 31 2.72 2.51 -0.70
C TYR A 31 1.90 3.51 0.12
N TYR A 32 0.99 4.23 -0.54
CA TYR A 32 0.16 5.27 0.08
C TYR A 32 -1.31 4.87 0.05
N PHE A 33 -1.90 4.66 1.23
CA PHE A 33 -3.29 4.27 1.38
C PHE A 33 -4.11 5.28 2.18
N LYS A 34 -5.36 5.49 1.81
CA LYS A 34 -6.36 6.01 2.76
C LYS A 34 -7.10 4.84 3.38
N LEU A 35 -7.33 4.89 4.68
CA LEU A 35 -7.94 3.81 5.43
C LEU A 35 -9.32 4.25 5.92
N LYS A 36 -10.27 3.31 5.92
CA LYS A 36 -11.61 3.51 6.43
C LYS A 36 -11.79 2.69 7.70
N CYS A 37 -12.37 3.30 8.74
CA CYS A 37 -12.74 2.61 9.96
C CYS A 37 -14.02 1.80 9.75
N ASN A 38 -14.02 0.53 10.13
CA ASN A 38 -15.15 -0.36 9.93
C ASN A 38 -16.30 -0.07 10.91
N GLU A 39 -16.02 0.59 12.03
CA GLU A 39 -17.01 0.92 13.06
C GLU A 39 -17.67 2.28 12.79
N CYS A 40 -16.90 3.37 12.80
CA CYS A 40 -17.44 4.73 12.60
C CYS A 40 -17.53 5.17 11.14
N GLN A 41 -17.06 4.34 10.18
CA GLN A 41 -17.06 4.62 8.74
C GLN A 41 -16.23 5.85 8.31
N GLU A 42 -15.47 6.46 9.22
CA GLU A 42 -14.59 7.60 8.91
C GLU A 42 -13.39 7.15 8.06
N VAL A 43 -13.07 7.95 7.03
CA VAL A 43 -11.88 7.79 6.20
C VAL A 43 -10.78 8.73 6.68
N THR A 44 -9.55 8.24 6.76
CA THR A 44 -8.39 9.04 7.17
C THR A 44 -8.23 10.28 6.28
N LYS A 45 -8.18 11.47 6.89
CA LYS A 45 -8.00 12.75 6.16
C LYS A 45 -6.67 12.83 5.41
N LYS A 46 -5.60 12.25 5.97
CA LYS A 46 -4.28 12.12 5.34
C LYS A 46 -4.02 10.66 5.04
N GLY A 47 -3.39 10.39 3.90
CA GLY A 47 -2.92 9.06 3.56
C GLY A 47 -1.86 8.57 4.55
N ILE A 48 -1.72 7.26 4.65
CA ILE A 48 -0.73 6.56 5.47
C ILE A 48 0.24 5.85 4.54
N CYS A 49 1.52 5.96 4.85
CA CYS A 49 2.63 5.31 4.15
C CYS A 49 2.89 3.94 4.76
N VAL A 50 3.13 2.94 3.91
CA VAL A 50 3.53 1.59 4.34
C VAL A 50 4.59 1.06 3.39
N SER A 51 5.75 0.66 3.91
CA SER A 51 6.80 -0.06 3.19
C SER A 51 7.01 -1.46 3.78
N LEU A 52 7.65 -2.36 3.04
CA LEU A 52 7.87 -3.75 3.47
C LEU A 52 8.99 -3.85 4.54
N ASN A 53 9.99 -2.98 4.45
CA ASN A 53 11.07 -2.79 5.42
C ASN A 53 10.54 -2.31 6.78
N GLU A 54 9.64 -1.33 6.77
CA GLU A 54 9.16 -0.71 7.99
C GLU A 54 8.24 -1.66 8.75
N THR A 55 8.76 -2.26 9.82
CA THR A 55 8.01 -3.16 10.68
C THR A 55 7.99 -2.68 12.12
N VAL A 56 6.85 -2.88 12.77
CA VAL A 56 6.62 -2.59 14.18
C VAL A 56 6.19 -3.87 14.92
N PRO A 57 6.59 -4.07 16.19
CA PRO A 57 6.17 -5.23 16.97
C PRO A 57 4.65 -5.22 17.24
N LEU A 58 3.95 -6.26 16.79
CA LEU A 58 2.53 -6.48 17.11
C LEU A 58 2.36 -7.32 18.39
N SER A 59 3.27 -8.27 18.61
CA SER A 59 3.37 -9.06 19.84
C SER A 59 4.78 -9.66 19.96
N ARG A 60 5.10 -10.39 21.06
CA ARG A 60 6.44 -11.02 21.28
C ARG A 60 6.98 -11.85 20.11
N ARG A 61 6.13 -12.34 19.20
CA ARG A 61 6.51 -13.20 18.07
C ARG A 61 6.02 -12.72 16.71
N ARG A 62 5.40 -11.54 16.62
CA ARG A 62 4.79 -11.05 15.37
C ARG A 62 5.12 -9.58 15.16
N THR A 63 5.51 -9.25 13.94
CA THR A 63 5.65 -7.88 13.46
C THR A 63 4.56 -7.57 12.43
N THR A 64 4.34 -6.28 12.19
CA THR A 64 3.42 -5.78 11.17
C THR A 64 3.94 -4.45 10.65
N ASN A 65 3.55 -4.03 9.46
CA ASN A 65 3.95 -2.73 8.92
C ASN A 65 3.08 -1.57 9.45
N LEU A 66 1.89 -1.89 10.02
CA LEU A 66 0.98 -0.88 10.59
C LEU A 66 0.13 -1.45 11.73
N ILE A 67 0.12 -0.80 12.90
CA ILE A 67 -0.74 -1.18 14.03
C ILE A 67 -2.03 -0.35 13.99
N LYS A 68 -3.02 -0.84 13.24
CA LYS A 68 -4.38 -0.31 13.23
C LYS A 68 -5.37 -1.48 13.08
N LYS A 69 -6.27 -1.66 14.04
CA LYS A 69 -7.31 -2.71 14.00
C LYS A 69 -8.63 -2.12 13.51
N GLY A 70 -9.46 -2.96 12.90
CA GLY A 70 -10.81 -2.57 12.46
C GLY A 70 -10.81 -1.53 11.34
N ILE A 71 -9.77 -1.51 10.51
CA ILE A 71 -9.66 -0.63 9.35
C ILE A 71 -9.49 -1.43 8.07
N GLU A 72 -9.90 -0.86 6.95
CA GLU A 72 -9.70 -1.40 5.62
C GLU A 72 -9.14 -0.34 4.66
N PRO A 73 -8.36 -0.74 3.63
CA PRO A 73 -7.96 0.19 2.57
C PRO A 73 -9.19 0.67 1.80
N SER A 74 -9.33 1.99 1.71
CA SER A 74 -10.44 2.65 1.00
C SER A 74 -10.02 3.28 -0.32
N ASP A 75 -8.77 3.73 -0.41
CA ASP A 75 -8.22 4.43 -1.56
C ASP A 75 -6.70 4.20 -1.62
N PHE A 76 -6.14 4.32 -2.81
CA PHE A 76 -4.71 4.18 -3.08
C PHE A 76 -4.24 5.38 -3.91
N ALA A 77 -3.12 5.98 -3.51
CA ALA A 77 -2.51 7.07 -4.24
C ALA A 77 -1.22 6.62 -4.91
N PHE A 78 -1.09 6.93 -6.20
CA PHE A 78 0.21 6.87 -6.88
C PHE A 78 1.09 8.03 -6.40
N ASP A 79 2.36 7.73 -6.18
CA ASP A 79 3.38 8.72 -5.82
C ASP A 79 4.65 8.47 -6.68
N ARG A 80 5.79 9.00 -6.27
CA ARG A 80 7.08 8.80 -6.94
C ARG A 80 7.54 7.34 -6.88
N GLY A 81 8.43 6.99 -7.80
CA GLY A 81 9.08 5.68 -7.83
C GLY A 81 8.34 4.62 -8.64
N TRP A 82 7.27 4.94 -9.36
CA TRP A 82 6.73 4.03 -10.38
C TRP A 82 7.54 4.15 -11.68
N LYS A 83 7.78 3.02 -12.34
CA LYS A 83 8.47 2.96 -13.62
C LYS A 83 7.64 2.19 -14.66
N ALA A 84 7.90 2.50 -15.92
CA ALA A 84 7.47 1.72 -17.08
C ALA A 84 8.66 1.62 -18.05
N GLU A 85 8.58 0.64 -18.95
CA GLU A 85 9.59 0.38 -19.97
C GLU A 85 8.99 0.65 -21.35
N THR A 86 9.81 1.11 -22.30
CA THR A 86 9.43 1.35 -23.71
C THR A 86 9.79 0.18 -24.59
#